data_AF-A0A352SG99-F1
#
_entry.id   AF-A0A352SG99-F1
#
_cell.length_a   1.000
_cell.length_b   1.000
_cell.length_c   1.000
_cell.angle_alpha   90.00
_cell.angle_beta   90.00
_cell.angle_gamma   90.00
#
_symmetry.space_group_name_H-M   'P 1'
#
loop_
_entity.id
_entity.type
_entity.pdbx_description
1 polymer ?
#
loop_
_entity_poly.entity_id
_entity_poly.type
_entity_poly.pdbx_seq_one_letter_code
_entity_poly.pdbx_strand_id
1 'polypeptide(L)'
;MLENKLGLTSSAELARMEEQLSKKKAVLLFEKGILDSLPAGKFSTLQAIHRYLFEDIYEFAGEIRKVNMAKGNFRFAPLMYLDAA
;
A
#
# COMPACT_ATOMS: atom_id res chain seq x y z
N MET A 1 -12.16 -0.70 -12.89
CA MET A 1 -11.54 0.48 -12.24
C MET A 1 -11.20 0.09 -10.82
N LEU A 2 -10.13 0.65 -10.24
CA LEU A 2 -9.74 0.34 -8.87
C LEU A 2 -10.60 1.16 -7.91
N GLU A 3 -11.27 0.49 -6.97
CA GLU A 3 -12.03 1.16 -5.92
C GLU A 3 -11.09 1.99 -5.05
N ASN A 4 -11.43 3.26 -4.84
CA ASN A 4 -10.61 4.23 -4.13
C ASN A 4 -11.50 5.20 -3.34
N LYS A 5 -10.99 5.71 -2.22
CA LYS A 5 -11.68 6.65 -1.33
C LYS A 5 -11.92 8.02 -1.97
N LEU A 6 -11.22 8.34 -3.06
CA LEU A 6 -11.30 9.63 -3.76
C LEU A 6 -12.48 9.68 -4.75
N GLY A 7 -13.17 8.56 -4.98
CA GLY A 7 -14.27 8.47 -5.95
C GLY A 7 -13.85 8.68 -7.40
N LEU A 8 -12.54 8.56 -7.71
CA LEU A 8 -12.01 8.84 -9.04
C LEU A 8 -12.22 7.64 -9.97
N THR A 9 -12.70 7.92 -11.18
CA THR A 9 -12.93 6.91 -12.23
C THR A 9 -11.90 6.99 -13.35
N SER A 10 -11.28 8.15 -13.57
CA SER A 10 -10.18 8.28 -14.53
C SER A 10 -8.90 7.66 -13.97
N SER A 11 -8.35 6.67 -14.67
CA SER A 11 -7.09 6.01 -14.30
C SER A 11 -5.92 7.01 -14.24
N ALA A 12 -5.87 7.96 -15.19
CA ALA A 12 -4.82 8.97 -15.24
C ALA A 12 -4.91 9.95 -14.05
N GLU A 13 -6.11 10.36 -13.68
CA GLU A 13 -6.32 11.24 -12.52
C GLU A 13 -6.05 10.51 -11.20
N LEU A 14 -6.49 9.26 -11.08
CA LEU A 14 -6.21 8.43 -9.92
C LEU A 14 -4.71 8.25 -9.71
N ALA A 15 -3.95 7.93 -10.77
CA ALA A 15 -2.49 7.79 -10.68
C ALA A 15 -1.81 9.08 -10.21
N ARG A 16 -2.22 10.24 -10.74
CA ARG A 16 -1.69 11.54 -10.32
C ARG A 16 -1.99 11.83 -8.85
N MET A 17 -3.22 11.61 -8.41
CA MET A 17 -3.63 11.87 -7.03
C MET A 17 -2.98 10.90 -6.04
N GLU A 18 -2.87 9.62 -6.40
CA GLU A 18 -2.14 8.61 -5.63
C GLU A 18 -0.69 9.03 -5.42
N GLU A 19 0.01 9.42 -6.49
CA GLU A 19 1.40 9.88 -6.41
C GLU A 19 1.56 11.08 -5.48
N GLN A 20 0.71 12.10 -5.64
CA GLN A 20 0.80 13.33 -4.85
C GLN A 20 0.56 13.08 -3.36
N LEU A 21 -0.48 12.33 -3.01
CA LEU A 21 -0.85 12.06 -1.62
C LEU A 21 0.15 11.12 -0.93
N SER A 22 0.55 10.03 -1.59
CA SER A 22 1.49 9.06 -1.03
C SER A 22 2.88 9.66 -0.82
N LYS A 23 3.37 10.52 -1.73
CA LYS A 23 4.65 11.23 -1.55
C LYS A 23 4.60 12.21 -0.39
N LYS A 24 3.49 12.94 -0.21
CA LYS A 24 3.32 13.84 0.95
C LYS A 24 3.33 13.06 2.26
N LYS A 25 2.65 11.91 2.33
CA LYS A 25 2.74 11.00 3.48
C LYS A 25 4.18 10.50 3.66
N ALA A 26 4.88 10.09 2.61
CA ALA A 26 6.25 9.59 2.71
C ALA A 26 7.21 10.63 3.34
N VAL A 27 7.09 11.91 2.96
CA VAL A 27 7.86 13.00 3.60
C VAL A 27 7.54 13.09 5.09
N LEU A 28 6.25 13.13 5.45
CA LEU A 28 5.83 13.19 6.86
C LEU A 28 6.25 11.96 7.66
N LEU A 29 6.26 10.78 7.04
CA LEU A 29 6.69 9.52 7.66
C LEU A 29 8.15 9.63 8.12
N PHE A 30 8.99 10.22 7.28
CA PHE A 30 10.41 10.42 7.54
C PHE A 30 10.66 11.57 8.53
N GLU A 31 10.07 12.75 8.30
CA GLU A 31 10.27 13.93 9.15
C GLU A 31 9.82 13.71 10.60
N LYS A 32 8.78 12.88 10.81
CA LYS A 32 8.28 12.55 12.15
C LYS A 32 9.01 11.38 12.81
N GLY A 33 9.99 10.75 12.15
CA GLY A 33 10.70 9.59 12.70
C GLY A 33 9.78 8.40 13.01
N ILE A 34 8.66 8.24 12.30
CA ILE A 34 7.67 7.19 12.61
C ILE A 34 8.31 5.80 12.49
N LEU A 35 9.21 5.64 11.52
CA LEU A 35 9.93 4.38 11.30
C LEU A 35 10.87 3.99 12.44
N ASP A 36 11.37 4.96 13.21
CA ASP A 36 12.37 4.72 14.26
C ASP A 36 11.80 3.87 15.41
N SER A 37 10.49 3.95 15.61
CA SER A 37 9.75 3.16 16.60
C SER A 37 9.34 1.76 16.13
N LEU A 38 9.51 1.44 14.85
CA LEU A 38 9.02 0.20 14.25
C LEU A 38 10.15 -0.82 14.03
N PRO A 39 9.93 -2.11 14.35
CA PRO A 39 10.98 -3.11 14.17
C PRO A 39 11.28 -3.36 12.69
N ALA A 40 12.55 -3.21 12.30
CA ALA A 40 12.99 -3.50 10.94
C ALA A 40 12.80 -4.99 10.58
N GLY A 41 12.50 -5.26 9.31
CA GLY A 41 12.40 -6.63 8.78
C GLY A 41 11.14 -7.42 9.20
N LYS A 42 10.13 -6.76 9.79
CA LYS A 42 8.86 -7.40 10.15
C LYS A 42 7.75 -7.05 9.16
N PHE A 43 6.88 -8.03 8.88
CA PHE A 43 5.70 -7.81 8.04
C PHE A 43 4.75 -6.76 8.64
N SER A 44 4.58 -6.74 9.97
CA SER A 44 3.79 -5.72 10.67
C SER A 44 4.29 -4.29 10.38
N THR A 45 5.60 -4.09 10.30
CA THR A 45 6.20 -2.81 9.91
C THR A 45 5.91 -2.48 8.45
N LEU A 46 5.98 -3.47 7.54
CA LEU A 46 5.59 -3.27 6.14
C LEU A 46 4.11 -2.89 6.00
N GLN A 47 3.21 -3.53 6.77
CA GLN A 47 1.79 -3.18 6.81
C GLN A 47 1.58 -1.75 7.32
N ALA A 48 2.28 -1.35 8.38
CA ALA A 48 2.21 0.01 8.91
C ALA A 48 2.67 1.05 7.88
N ILE A 49 3.77 0.80 7.17
CA ILE A 49 4.26 1.66 6.09
C ILE A 49 3.20 1.76 4.98
N HIS A 50 2.71 0.62 4.49
CA HIS A 50 1.72 0.60 3.43
C HIS A 50 0.42 1.31 3.84
N ARG A 51 -0.04 1.11 5.07
CA ARG A 51 -1.21 1.82 5.60
C ARG A 51 -0.96 3.33 5.60
N TYR A 52 0.13 3.78 6.20
CA TYR A 52 0.43 5.20 6.32
C TYR A 52 0.50 5.93 4.97
N LEU A 53 1.07 5.28 3.95
CA LEU A 53 1.18 5.87 2.61
C LEU A 53 -0.15 5.94 1.86
N PHE A 54 -1.06 4.98 2.08
CA PHE A 54 -2.21 4.76 1.22
C PHE A 54 -3.58 4.80 1.92
N GLU A 55 -3.64 5.03 3.24
CA GLU A 55 -4.88 5.02 4.04
C GLU A 55 -5.93 6.03 3.57
N ASP A 56 -5.51 7.15 2.97
CA ASP A 56 -6.40 8.18 2.43
C ASP A 56 -6.88 7.86 1.00
N ILE A 57 -6.32 6.81 0.38
CA ILE A 57 -6.54 6.45 -1.04
C ILE A 57 -7.32 5.12 -1.15
N TYR A 58 -6.97 4.13 -0.33
CA TYR A 58 -7.51 2.77 -0.43
C TYR A 58 -8.05 2.26 0.91
N GLU A 59 -9.22 1.58 0.89
CA GLU A 59 -9.79 0.94 2.09
C GLU A 59 -8.93 -0.22 2.61
N PHE A 60 -8.23 -0.92 1.72
CA PHE A 60 -7.40 -2.06 2.04
C PHE A 60 -5.95 -1.68 2.39
N ALA A 61 -5.66 -0.42 2.69
CA ALA A 61 -4.30 0.02 2.98
C ALA A 61 -3.73 -0.68 4.23
N GLY A 62 -2.68 -1.47 4.03
CA GLY A 62 -2.02 -2.27 5.08
C GLY A 62 -2.59 -3.69 5.23
N GLU A 63 -3.61 -4.05 4.44
CA GLU A 63 -4.23 -5.37 4.47
C GLU A 63 -3.56 -6.33 3.48
N ILE A 64 -3.62 -7.63 3.79
CA ILE A 64 -3.19 -8.66 2.85
C ILE A 64 -4.19 -8.72 1.68
N ARG A 65 -3.65 -8.78 0.45
CA ARG A 65 -4.48 -8.88 -0.76
C ARG A 65 -5.35 -10.14 -0.74
N LYS A 66 -6.51 -10.07 -1.39
CA LYS A 66 -7.49 -11.18 -1.48
C LYS A 66 -7.56 -11.83 -2.86
N VAL A 67 -6.59 -11.54 -3.72
CA VAL A 67 -6.52 -12.04 -5.11
C VAL A 67 -5.11 -12.47 -5.44
N ASN A 68 -4.94 -13.38 -6.41
CA ASN A 68 -3.62 -13.71 -6.97
C ASN A 68 -3.12 -12.61 -7.89
N MET A 69 -1.80 -12.40 -7.95
CA MET A 69 -1.17 -11.37 -8.79
C MET A 69 -0.05 -11.97 -9.63
N ALA A 70 0.17 -11.38 -10.80
CA ALA A 70 1.28 -11.69 -11.69
C ALA A 70 1.80 -10.41 -12.37
N LYS A 71 3.07 -10.41 -12.76
CA LYS A 71 3.67 -9.38 -13.62
C LYS A 71 4.43 -10.07 -14.75
N GLY A 72 3.95 -9.90 -15.98
CA GLY A 72 4.39 -10.72 -17.11
C GLY A 72 4.16 -12.21 -16.80
N ASN A 73 5.19 -13.04 -16.98
CA ASN A 73 5.12 -14.48 -16.71
C ASN A 73 5.39 -14.86 -15.24
N PHE A 74 5.76 -13.90 -14.38
CA PHE A 74 6.06 -14.18 -12.98
C PHE A 74 4.78 -14.10 -12.12
N ARG A 75 4.49 -15.16 -11.38
CA ARG A 75 3.39 -15.22 -10.40
C ARG A 75 3.94 -14.97 -9.00
N PHE A 76 3.32 -14.04 -8.27
CA PHE A 76 3.64 -13.83 -6.86
C PHE A 76 3.09 -14.98 -6.00
N ALA A 77 3.47 -15.04 -4.72
CA ALA A 77 3.03 -16.07 -3.77
C ALA A 77 1.51 -16.31 -3.86
N PRO A 78 1.02 -17.55 -3.99
CA PRO A 78 -0.42 -17.80 -4.06
C PRO A 78 -1.15 -17.32 -2.80
N LEU A 79 -2.36 -16.75 -2.96
CA LEU A 79 -3.18 -16.24 -1.85
C LEU A 79 -3.35 -17.26 -0.73
N MET A 80 -3.58 -18.52 -1.08
CA MET A 80 -3.82 -19.61 -0.12
C MET A 80 -2.66 -19.86 0.86
N TYR A 81 -1.46 -19.37 0.55
CA TYR A 81 -0.27 -19.51 1.39
C TYR A 81 0.24 -18.18 1.94
N LEU A 82 -0.44 -17.07 1.63
CA LEU A 82 0.08 -15.74 1.91
C LEU A 82 0.00 -15.36 3.39
N ASP A 83 -1.04 -15.83 4.09
CA ASP A 83 -1.21 -15.62 5.54
C ASP A 83 -0.35 -16.56 6.40
N ALA A 84 0.17 -17.64 5.80
CA ALA A 84 0.93 -18.67 6.50
C ALA A 84 2.44 -18.38 6.58
N ALA A 85 2.89 -17.22 6.05
CA ALA A 85 4.29 -16.84 5.90
C ALA A 85 4.79 -15.90 7.02
#